data_AF-A0A812N0I6-F1
#
_entry.id   AF-A0A812N0I6-F1
#
_cell.length_a   1.000
_cell.length_b   1.000
_cell.length_c   1.000
_cell.angle_alpha   90.00
_cell.angle_beta   90.00
_cell.angle_gamma   90.00
#
_symmetry.space_group_name_H-M   'P 1'
#
loop_
_entity.id
_entity.type
_entity.pdbx_description
1 polymer ?
#
loop_
_entity_poly.entity_id
_entity_poly.type
_entity_poly.pdbx_seq_one_letter_code
_entity_poly.pdbx_strand_id
1 'polypeptide(L)'
;YKLLVEETGNVAIYNIYDRKTWETDTAGQCTDDTPFLTLQEDGNLVLYCGTTTQAIWATGTEDTTRQHCRVAALEVTGYFSLYNVPDLAGVWSSSGTIPVGFGRSNLTSPDVLFPGMRLVQKTFYDFTLSVSEGGNVTLKDWSHGQDLWSTGTSCDAAPKEIQLKMQEDGNLVLYCDGAVVFATDTADTSLE
;
A
#
# COMPACT_ATOMS: atom_id res chain seq x y z
N TYR A 1 6.67 -5.62 -7.29
CA TYR A 1 6.92 -6.84 -6.50
C TYR A 1 5.59 -7.55 -6.28
N LYS A 2 5.59 -8.87 -6.08
CA LYS A 2 4.40 -9.65 -5.70
C LYS A 2 4.74 -10.57 -4.54
N LEU A 3 3.85 -10.65 -3.55
CA LEU A 3 3.87 -11.68 -2.51
C LEU A 3 3.00 -12.83 -3.00
N LEU A 4 3.49 -14.07 -2.92
CA LEU A 4 2.78 -15.25 -3.38
C LEU A 4 2.82 -16.33 -2.32
N VAL A 5 1.67 -16.92 -2.01
CA VAL A 5 1.57 -18.22 -1.34
C VAL A 5 1.66 -19.28 -2.44
N GLU A 6 2.73 -20.07 -2.43
CA GLU A 6 2.98 -21.14 -3.40
C GLU A 6 2.26 -22.42 -2.96
N GLU A 7 1.81 -23.24 -3.92
CA GLU A 7 1.16 -24.54 -3.66
C GLU A 7 2.02 -25.50 -2.84
N THR A 8 3.34 -25.30 -2.83
CA THR A 8 4.31 -26.09 -2.06
C THR A 8 4.29 -25.82 -0.56
N GLY A 9 3.49 -24.84 -0.09
CA GLY A 9 3.52 -24.38 1.30
C GLY A 9 4.60 -23.36 1.60
N ASN A 10 5.02 -22.61 0.58
CA ASN A 10 6.01 -21.54 0.72
C ASN A 10 5.34 -20.17 0.55
N VAL A 11 5.89 -19.13 1.18
CA VAL A 11 5.55 -17.75 0.87
C VAL A 11 6.78 -17.05 0.35
N ALA A 12 6.67 -16.43 -0.81
CA ALA A 12 7.79 -15.83 -1.49
C ALA A 12 7.46 -14.44 -2.06
N ILE A 13 8.48 -13.59 -2.12
CA ILE A 13 8.40 -12.28 -2.79
C ILE A 13 9.16 -12.34 -4.09
N TYR A 14 8.48 -11.99 -5.17
CA TYR A 14 9.06 -11.91 -6.51
C TYR A 14 9.19 -10.47 -6.97
N ASN A 15 10.30 -10.16 -7.65
CA ASN A 15 10.46 -8.88 -8.33
C ASN A 15 9.77 -8.87 -9.71
N ILE A 16 9.91 -7.77 -10.45
CA ILE A 16 9.28 -7.58 -11.78
C ILE A 16 9.81 -8.53 -12.87
N TYR A 17 10.92 -9.22 -12.62
CA TYR A 17 11.53 -10.21 -13.52
C TYR A 17 11.23 -11.64 -13.09
N ASP A 18 10.23 -11.84 -12.22
CA ASP A 18 9.88 -13.12 -11.61
C ASP A 18 11.05 -13.81 -10.89
N ARG A 19 12.01 -13.02 -10.40
CA ARG A 19 13.06 -13.54 -9.52
C ARG A 19 12.61 -13.46 -8.07
N LYS A 20 12.73 -14.58 -7.37
CA LYS A 20 12.51 -14.67 -5.93
C LYS A 20 13.58 -13.84 -5.19
N THR A 21 13.12 -12.95 -4.32
CA THR A 21 13.95 -12.00 -3.56
C THR A 21 13.96 -12.30 -2.07
N TRP A 22 12.94 -13.02 -1.59
CA TRP A 22 12.80 -13.51 -0.23
C TRP A 22 11.82 -14.68 -0.21
N GLU A 23 11.96 -15.59 0.75
CA GLU A 23 11.00 -16.65 1.05
C GLU A 23 11.00 -17.09 2.51
N THR A 24 9.97 -17.85 2.92
CA THR A 24 9.84 -18.45 4.26
C THR A 24 10.64 -19.73 4.44
N ASP A 25 11.26 -20.27 3.39
CA ASP A 25 11.97 -21.56 3.37
C ASP A 25 11.10 -22.76 3.82
N THR A 26 9.80 -22.73 3.50
CA THR A 26 8.83 -23.76 3.89
C THR A 26 8.30 -24.62 2.74
N ALA A 27 8.93 -24.53 1.56
CA ALA A 27 8.56 -25.35 0.42
C ALA A 27 8.62 -26.86 0.76
N GLY A 28 7.56 -27.58 0.43
CA GLY A 28 7.40 -29.02 0.70
C GLY A 28 6.87 -29.34 2.09
N GLN A 29 6.54 -28.33 2.92
CA GLN A 29 5.93 -28.54 4.24
C GLN A 29 4.38 -28.62 4.18
N CYS A 30 3.78 -28.30 3.03
CA CYS A 30 2.35 -28.48 2.77
C CYS A 30 2.18 -29.23 1.46
N THR A 31 2.06 -30.57 1.52
CA THR A 31 1.97 -31.43 0.33
C THR A 31 0.59 -32.04 0.12
N ASP A 32 -0.17 -32.19 1.20
CA ASP A 32 -1.45 -32.92 1.19
C ASP A 32 -2.66 -31.99 1.41
N ASP A 33 -2.43 -30.67 1.49
CA ASP A 33 -3.47 -29.69 1.76
C ASP A 33 -3.14 -28.32 1.12
N THR A 34 -4.02 -27.34 1.29
CA THR A 34 -3.90 -26.00 0.71
C THR A 34 -3.24 -25.04 1.70
N PRO A 35 -2.11 -24.42 1.36
CA PRO A 35 -1.49 -23.43 2.21
C PRO A 35 -2.24 -22.09 2.16
N PHE A 36 -2.33 -21.41 3.30
CA PHE A 36 -2.88 -20.06 3.37
C PHE A 36 -2.15 -19.21 4.40
N LEU A 37 -1.92 -17.94 4.06
CA LEU A 37 -1.29 -16.94 4.91
C LEU A 37 -2.37 -16.06 5.53
N THR A 38 -2.36 -15.89 6.85
CA THR A 38 -3.35 -15.09 7.56
C THR A 38 -2.71 -14.19 8.61
N LEU A 39 -3.22 -12.96 8.73
CA LEU A 39 -2.89 -12.05 9.83
C LEU A 39 -3.94 -12.24 10.92
N GLN A 40 -3.50 -12.76 12.06
CA GLN A 40 -4.35 -13.13 13.18
C GLN A 40 -4.76 -11.90 14.01
N GLU A 41 -5.79 -12.06 14.86
CA GLU A 41 -6.29 -10.97 15.74
C GLU A 41 -5.26 -10.51 16.78
N ASP A 42 -4.33 -11.38 17.17
CA ASP A 42 -3.22 -11.02 18.05
C ASP A 42 -2.09 -10.31 17.30
N GLY A 43 -2.21 -10.10 15.99
CA GLY A 43 -1.22 -9.40 15.18
C GLY A 43 -0.08 -10.28 14.67
N ASN A 44 -0.12 -11.59 14.90
CA ASN A 44 0.83 -12.51 14.30
C ASN A 44 0.45 -12.84 12.87
N LEU A 45 1.43 -12.90 11.97
CA LEU A 45 1.21 -13.34 10.60
C LEU A 45 1.70 -14.79 10.47
N VAL A 46 0.79 -15.68 10.09
CA VAL A 46 1.02 -17.12 10.14
C VAL A 46 0.64 -17.77 8.82
N LEU A 47 1.53 -18.64 8.34
CA LEU A 47 1.29 -19.54 7.22
C LEU A 47 0.82 -20.88 7.78
N TYR A 48 -0.35 -21.31 7.33
CA TYR A 48 -0.97 -22.58 7.69
C TYR A 48 -1.01 -23.53 6.51
N CYS A 49 -1.09 -24.83 6.79
CA CYS A 49 -1.43 -25.87 5.83
C CYS A 49 -2.80 -26.46 6.19
N GLY A 50 -3.82 -26.26 5.36
CA GLY A 50 -5.16 -26.82 5.54
C GLY A 50 -6.00 -26.17 6.64
N THR A 51 -5.57 -26.28 7.91
CA THR A 51 -6.31 -25.75 9.06
C THR A 51 -5.46 -24.81 9.91
N THR A 52 -6.12 -23.97 10.71
CA THR A 52 -5.47 -23.05 11.67
C THR A 52 -4.76 -23.75 12.83
N THR A 53 -4.73 -25.09 12.86
CA THR A 53 -3.98 -25.89 13.86
C THR A 53 -2.63 -26.40 13.34
N GLN A 54 -2.36 -26.27 12.03
CA GLN A 54 -1.13 -26.71 11.38
C GLN A 54 -0.33 -25.50 10.87
N ALA A 55 0.22 -24.72 11.81
CA ALA A 55 1.12 -23.62 11.46
C ALA A 55 2.45 -24.18 10.94
N ILE A 56 2.89 -23.73 9.77
CA ILE A 56 4.18 -24.13 9.17
C ILE A 56 5.21 -22.99 9.22
N TRP A 57 4.77 -21.73 9.33
CA TRP A 57 5.64 -20.57 9.56
C TRP A 57 4.88 -19.44 10.26
N ALA A 58 5.57 -18.63 11.06
CA ALA A 58 4.99 -17.44 11.69
C ALA A 58 6.04 -16.32 11.85
N THR A 59 5.59 -15.07 11.87
CA THR A 59 6.46 -13.92 12.17
C THR A 59 6.88 -13.83 13.64
N GLY A 60 6.10 -14.41 14.56
CA GLY A 60 6.36 -14.34 16.00
C GLY A 60 6.12 -12.96 16.58
N THR A 61 5.08 -12.28 16.10
CA THR A 61 4.78 -10.87 16.41
C THR A 61 3.50 -10.66 17.22
N GLU A 62 3.00 -11.75 17.81
CA GLU A 62 1.80 -11.76 18.64
C GLU A 62 1.87 -10.72 19.77
N ASP A 63 0.90 -9.81 19.78
CA ASP A 63 0.66 -8.86 20.85
C ASP A 63 -0.34 -9.44 21.85
N THR A 64 0.20 -10.13 22.85
CA THR A 64 -0.60 -10.71 23.94
C THR A 64 -1.39 -9.67 24.75
N THR A 65 -1.05 -8.38 24.63
CA THR A 65 -1.76 -7.29 25.28
C THR A 65 -2.94 -6.77 24.44
N ARG A 66 -3.02 -7.13 23.15
CA ARG A 66 -4.01 -6.69 22.16
C ARG A 66 -4.20 -5.17 22.12
N GLN A 67 -3.16 -4.40 22.41
CA GLN A 67 -3.25 -2.94 22.43
C GLN A 67 -3.18 -2.33 21.03
N HIS A 68 -2.67 -3.08 20.06
CA HIS A 68 -2.35 -2.55 18.74
C HIS A 68 -2.95 -3.44 17.65
N CYS A 69 -3.78 -2.86 16.79
CA CYS A 69 -4.16 -3.50 15.54
C CYS A 69 -2.94 -3.58 14.61
N ARG A 70 -2.91 -4.56 13.70
CA ARG A 70 -1.83 -4.72 12.72
C ARG A 70 -2.32 -4.52 11.29
N VAL A 71 -1.40 -4.05 10.45
CA VAL A 71 -1.54 -4.08 8.99
C VAL A 71 -0.28 -4.70 8.38
N ALA A 72 -0.46 -5.52 7.37
CA ALA A 72 0.61 -6.07 6.56
C ALA A 72 0.68 -5.35 5.21
N ALA A 73 1.87 -4.96 4.78
CA ALA A 73 2.07 -4.20 3.54
C ALA A 73 3.28 -4.71 2.76
N LEU A 74 3.11 -4.84 1.43
CA LEU A 74 4.24 -5.02 0.51
C LEU A 74 4.72 -3.64 0.05
N GLU A 75 5.94 -3.29 0.44
CA GLU A 75 6.55 -1.99 0.18
C GLU A 75 7.14 -1.89 -1.23
N VAL A 76 7.33 -0.64 -1.69
CA VAL A 76 8.00 -0.32 -2.96
C VAL A 76 9.45 -0.81 -3.03
N THR A 77 10.08 -0.97 -1.87
CA THR A 77 11.43 -1.54 -1.70
C THR A 77 11.46 -3.04 -2.00
N GLY A 78 10.30 -3.69 -2.06
CA GLY A 78 10.17 -5.14 -2.22
C GLY A 78 10.16 -5.89 -0.90
N TYR A 79 10.14 -5.19 0.23
CA TYR A 79 9.99 -5.82 1.54
C TYR A 79 8.52 -5.94 1.92
N PHE A 80 8.19 -7.03 2.59
CA PHE A 80 6.88 -7.23 3.17
C PHE A 80 6.98 -7.07 4.68
N SER A 81 6.13 -6.20 5.22
CA SER A 81 6.32 -5.63 6.56
C SER A 81 5.02 -5.57 7.33
N LEU A 82 5.13 -5.68 8.65
CA LEU A 82 4.03 -5.53 9.61
C LEU A 82 4.17 -4.23 10.39
N TYR A 83 3.05 -3.53 10.56
CA TYR A 83 2.95 -2.25 11.25
C TYR A 83 1.83 -2.25 12.29
N ASN A 84 2.03 -1.52 13.38
CA ASN A 84 0.99 -1.19 14.35
C ASN A 84 0.04 -0.12 13.79
N VAL A 85 -1.21 -0.13 14.23
CA VAL A 85 -2.18 0.94 13.96
C VAL A 85 -2.58 1.55 15.31
N PRO A 86 -2.69 2.90 15.41
CA PRO A 86 -2.66 3.88 14.32
C PRO A 86 -1.28 4.49 14.01
N ASP A 87 -0.28 4.26 14.86
CA ASP A 87 1.01 4.97 14.78
C ASP A 87 1.95 4.46 13.68
N LEU A 88 1.60 3.37 12.99
CA LEU A 88 2.39 2.74 11.93
C LEU A 88 3.82 2.45 12.37
N ALA A 89 4.01 2.12 13.65
CA ALA A 89 5.28 1.62 14.15
C ALA A 89 5.54 0.23 13.55
N GLY A 90 6.67 0.06 12.86
CA GLY A 90 7.00 -1.24 12.28
C GLY A 90 7.38 -2.27 13.33
N VAL A 91 7.01 -3.52 13.07
CA VAL A 91 7.18 -4.64 14.01
C VAL A 91 8.03 -5.75 13.42
N TRP A 92 7.88 -6.00 12.12
CA TRP A 92 8.63 -7.03 11.41
C TRP A 92 8.74 -6.70 9.92
N SER A 93 9.79 -7.21 9.27
CA SER A 93 9.98 -7.11 7.83
C SER A 93 10.72 -8.32 7.28
N SER A 94 10.40 -8.71 6.04
CA SER A 94 11.14 -9.74 5.29
C SER A 94 12.61 -9.39 5.06
N SER A 95 13.00 -8.12 5.20
CA SER A 95 14.41 -7.70 5.17
C SER A 95 15.23 -8.15 6.40
N GLY A 96 14.57 -8.60 7.47
CA GLY A 96 15.19 -8.88 8.77
C GLY A 96 15.46 -7.63 9.61
N THR A 97 15.14 -6.43 9.12
CA THR A 97 15.26 -5.17 9.86
C THR A 97 13.88 -4.63 10.19
N ILE A 98 13.65 -4.20 11.43
CA ILE A 98 12.37 -3.59 11.82
C ILE A 98 12.12 -2.35 10.95
N PRO A 99 10.98 -2.27 10.23
CA PRO A 99 10.70 -1.14 9.36
C PRO A 99 10.46 0.09 10.22
N VAL A 100 11.09 1.21 9.89
CA VAL A 100 10.93 2.47 10.62
C VAL A 100 9.69 3.24 10.16
N GLY A 101 8.53 2.57 10.15
CA GLY A 101 7.24 3.14 9.76
C GLY A 101 7.19 3.73 8.34
N PHE A 102 6.02 4.21 7.94
CA PHE A 102 5.93 5.27 6.93
C PHE A 102 6.48 6.53 7.61
N GLY A 103 7.80 6.74 7.52
CA GLY A 103 8.57 7.52 8.50
C GLY A 103 7.97 8.86 8.95
N ARG A 104 8.03 9.14 10.27
CA ARG A 104 7.95 10.44 11.00
C ARG A 104 7.03 11.57 10.49
N SER A 105 6.03 11.25 9.67
CA SER A 105 5.10 12.22 9.08
C SER A 105 3.69 11.67 9.12
N ASN A 106 3.21 11.37 10.32
CA ASN A 106 1.84 10.97 10.60
C ASN A 106 1.20 11.93 11.62
N LEU A 107 -0.09 12.21 11.43
CA LEU A 107 -0.98 12.86 12.39
C LEU A 107 -1.87 11.80 13.01
N THR A 108 -2.07 11.85 14.32
CA THR A 108 -3.07 11.04 15.01
C THR A 108 -3.97 11.93 15.85
N SER A 109 -5.23 11.54 16.03
CA SER A 109 -6.18 12.33 16.83
C SER A 109 -5.65 12.58 18.26
N PRO A 110 -5.73 13.82 18.80
CA PRO A 110 -6.43 15.00 18.29
C PRO A 110 -5.56 16.03 17.54
N ASP A 111 -4.50 15.62 16.84
CA ASP A 111 -3.56 16.56 16.21
C ASP A 111 -4.17 17.35 15.03
N VAL A 112 -3.83 18.64 14.92
CA VAL A 112 -4.31 19.58 13.89
C VAL A 112 -3.12 20.21 13.15
N LEU A 113 -3.16 20.22 11.81
CA LEU A 113 -2.23 21.01 10.98
C LEU A 113 -2.81 22.39 10.64
N PHE A 114 -1.98 23.43 10.77
CA PHE A 114 -2.30 24.80 10.36
C PHE A 114 -1.77 25.12 8.94
N PRO A 115 -2.28 26.18 8.28
CA PRO A 115 -1.76 26.62 6.98
C PRO A 115 -0.24 26.83 7.01
N GLY A 116 0.47 26.13 6.10
CA GLY A 116 1.93 26.11 6.03
C GLY A 116 2.60 24.88 6.65
N MET A 117 1.87 24.05 7.40
CA MET A 117 2.37 22.79 7.95
C MET A 117 2.19 21.63 6.95
N ARG A 118 3.12 20.66 6.96
CA ARG A 118 3.13 19.52 6.02
C ARG A 118 3.63 18.24 6.68
N LEU A 119 3.03 17.11 6.31
CA LEU A 119 3.58 15.77 6.49
C LEU A 119 4.43 15.45 5.26
N VAL A 120 5.67 14.96 5.44
CA VAL A 120 6.58 14.62 4.34
C VAL A 120 7.10 13.20 4.49
N GLN A 121 6.73 12.30 3.57
CA GLN A 121 7.31 10.97 3.47
C GLN A 121 8.56 11.01 2.57
N LYS A 122 9.66 10.39 2.99
CA LYS A 122 10.94 10.45 2.27
C LYS A 122 11.20 9.18 1.45
N THR A 123 11.21 9.30 0.13
CA THR A 123 12.02 8.47 -0.78
C THR A 123 12.92 9.37 -1.62
N PHE A 124 13.98 8.83 -2.22
CA PHE A 124 15.00 9.56 -3.01
C PHE A 124 14.44 10.37 -4.20
N TYR A 125 13.21 10.09 -4.59
CA TYR A 125 12.41 10.93 -5.47
C TYR A 125 11.08 11.21 -4.76
N ASP A 126 10.69 12.48 -4.71
CA ASP A 126 9.47 12.95 -4.08
C ASP A 126 8.51 13.31 -5.21
N PHE A 127 7.73 12.34 -5.68
CA PHE A 127 6.74 12.58 -6.73
C PHE A 127 5.36 12.74 -6.11
N THR A 128 4.70 13.86 -6.36
CA THR A 128 3.33 14.13 -5.89
C THR A 128 2.39 14.24 -7.07
N LEU A 129 1.32 13.43 -7.08
CA LEU A 129 0.14 13.66 -7.90
C LEU A 129 -0.88 14.43 -7.06
N SER A 130 -1.22 15.66 -7.45
CA SER A 130 -2.11 16.54 -6.69
C SER A 130 -3.22 17.11 -7.55
N VAL A 131 -4.44 17.17 -7.00
CA VAL A 131 -5.58 17.90 -7.57
C VAL A 131 -5.65 19.28 -6.93
N SER A 132 -5.70 20.33 -7.75
CA SER A 132 -5.85 21.72 -7.27
C SER A 132 -7.33 22.08 -7.03
N GLU A 133 -7.58 23.13 -6.24
CA GLU A 133 -8.93 23.69 -6.03
C GLU A 133 -9.60 24.15 -7.32
N GLY A 134 -8.82 24.40 -8.38
CA GLY A 134 -9.30 24.77 -9.69
C GLY A 134 -9.55 23.57 -10.63
N GLY A 135 -9.34 22.33 -10.20
CA GLY A 135 -9.58 21.15 -11.05
C GLY A 135 -8.47 20.82 -12.04
N ASN A 136 -7.23 21.23 -11.75
CA ASN A 136 -6.03 20.76 -12.47
C ASN A 136 -5.35 19.64 -11.68
N VAL A 137 -4.91 18.58 -12.36
CA VAL A 137 -4.11 17.49 -11.76
C VAL A 137 -2.68 17.63 -12.22
N THR A 138 -1.73 17.67 -11.28
CA THR A 138 -0.30 17.83 -11.57
C THR A 138 0.52 16.70 -10.99
N LEU A 139 1.48 16.19 -11.76
CA LEU A 139 2.55 15.34 -11.27
C LEU A 139 3.81 16.20 -11.10
N LYS A 140 4.30 16.34 -9.86
CA LYS A 140 5.50 17.12 -9.54
C LYS A 140 6.59 16.23 -9.01
N ASP A 141 7.81 16.44 -9.48
CA ASP A 141 9.03 16.01 -8.81
C ASP A 141 9.46 17.09 -7.82
N TRP A 142 9.08 16.90 -6.57
CA TRP A 142 9.41 17.77 -5.46
C TRP A 142 10.88 17.68 -5.05
N SER A 143 11.57 16.59 -5.39
CA SER A 143 13.02 16.45 -5.12
C SER A 143 13.85 17.41 -5.97
N HIS A 144 13.34 17.78 -7.15
CA HIS A 144 13.94 18.78 -8.05
C HIS A 144 13.10 20.06 -8.19
N GLY A 145 11.93 20.14 -7.55
CA GLY A 145 10.99 21.25 -7.66
C GLY A 145 10.37 21.43 -9.05
N GLN A 146 10.31 20.36 -9.84
CA GLN A 146 9.88 20.38 -11.24
C GLN A 146 8.45 19.86 -11.40
N ASP A 147 7.64 20.55 -12.21
CA ASP A 147 6.38 20.00 -12.71
C ASP A 147 6.69 19.06 -13.88
N LEU A 148 6.44 17.77 -13.69
CA LEU A 148 6.68 16.76 -14.72
C LEU A 148 5.55 16.70 -15.72
N TRP A 149 4.31 16.87 -15.24
CA TRP A 149 3.12 16.75 -16.06
C TRP A 149 1.91 17.44 -15.41
N SER A 150 0.93 17.82 -16.24
CA SER A 150 -0.33 18.43 -15.82
C SER A 150 -1.45 18.05 -16.79
N THR A 151 -2.67 17.80 -16.30
CA THR A 151 -3.85 17.62 -17.17
C THR A 151 -4.18 18.89 -17.94
N GLY A 152 -3.86 20.06 -17.36
CA GLY A 152 -4.18 21.36 -17.95
C GLY A 152 -5.67 21.68 -17.87
N THR A 153 -6.41 20.94 -17.04
CA THR A 153 -7.85 21.11 -16.85
C THR A 153 -8.15 22.19 -15.84
N SER A 154 -9.35 22.75 -15.97
CA SER A 154 -9.95 23.64 -14.98
C SER A 154 -11.42 23.28 -14.83
N CYS A 155 -11.92 23.22 -13.61
CA CYS A 155 -13.34 23.26 -13.34
C CYS A 155 -13.87 24.70 -13.52
N ASP A 156 -15.20 24.84 -13.59
CA ASP A 156 -15.88 26.14 -13.55
C ASP A 156 -15.63 26.89 -12.24
N ALA A 157 -15.94 28.18 -12.20
CA ALA A 157 -15.71 29.02 -11.02
C ALA A 157 -16.51 28.51 -9.80
N ALA A 158 -15.79 27.94 -8.82
CA ALA A 158 -16.30 27.36 -7.57
C ALA A 158 -17.07 26.02 -7.74
N PRO A 159 -16.38 24.92 -8.14
CA PRO A 159 -17.01 23.61 -8.14
C PRO A 159 -17.39 23.22 -6.71
N LYS A 160 -18.54 22.56 -6.55
CA LYS A 160 -18.94 22.04 -5.23
C LYS A 160 -18.16 20.78 -4.87
N GLU A 161 -17.76 20.01 -5.89
CA GLU A 161 -17.08 18.75 -5.73
C GLU A 161 -16.09 18.50 -6.88
N ILE A 162 -14.85 18.15 -6.53
CA ILE A 162 -13.81 17.73 -7.49
C ILE A 162 -13.32 16.35 -7.05
N GLN A 163 -13.33 15.37 -7.96
CA GLN A 163 -12.91 14.00 -7.66
C GLN A 163 -11.99 13.46 -8.76
N LEU A 164 -10.78 13.03 -8.40
CA LEU A 164 -9.98 12.16 -9.26
C LEU A 164 -10.21 10.72 -8.81
N LYS A 165 -10.87 9.92 -9.65
CA LYS A 165 -11.35 8.57 -9.32
C LYS A 165 -10.76 7.54 -10.27
N MET A 166 -10.16 6.50 -9.71
CA MET A 166 -9.90 5.26 -10.42
C MET A 166 -11.19 4.44 -10.47
N GLN A 167 -11.69 4.18 -11.66
CA GLN A 167 -12.91 3.41 -11.91
C GLN A 167 -12.61 1.90 -11.88
N GLU A 168 -13.66 1.08 -11.76
CA GLU A 168 -13.54 -0.39 -11.70
C GLU A 168 -13.03 -1.00 -13.01
N ASP A 169 -13.29 -0.32 -14.13
CA ASP A 169 -12.83 -0.66 -15.47
C ASP A 169 -11.33 -0.35 -15.73
N GLY A 170 -10.59 0.19 -14.77
CA GLY A 170 -9.18 0.54 -14.96
C GLY A 170 -8.93 1.95 -15.51
N ASN A 171 -9.96 2.79 -15.65
CA ASN A 171 -9.82 4.17 -16.10
C ASN A 171 -9.58 5.14 -14.92
N LEU A 172 -8.68 6.11 -15.09
CA LEU A 172 -8.49 7.19 -14.11
C LEU A 172 -9.15 8.46 -14.64
N VAL A 173 -10.17 8.95 -13.92
CA VAL A 173 -11.05 10.01 -14.40
C VAL A 173 -11.16 11.15 -13.41
N LEU A 174 -11.04 12.38 -13.89
CA LEU A 174 -11.28 13.60 -13.12
C LEU A 174 -12.71 14.09 -13.37
N TYR A 175 -13.44 14.30 -12.29
CA TYR A 175 -14.79 14.84 -12.27
C TYR A 175 -14.83 16.22 -11.61
N CYS A 176 -15.61 17.13 -12.19
CA CYS A 176 -16.05 18.38 -11.58
C CYS A 176 -17.58 18.34 -11.48
N ASP A 177 -18.14 18.38 -10.26
CA ASP A 177 -19.59 18.31 -10.02
C ASP A 177 -20.29 17.14 -10.73
N GLY A 178 -19.59 16.00 -10.82
CA GLY A 178 -20.06 14.78 -11.50
C GLY A 178 -19.84 14.75 -13.02
N ALA A 179 -19.39 15.84 -13.64
CA ALA A 179 -19.03 15.87 -15.06
C ALA A 179 -17.56 15.46 -15.27
N VAL A 180 -17.31 14.59 -16.25
CA VAL A 180 -15.95 14.19 -16.63
C VAL A 180 -15.24 15.35 -17.33
N VAL A 181 -14.07 15.72 -16.83
CA VAL A 181 -13.22 16.77 -17.42
C VAL A 181 -11.86 16.27 -17.90
N PHE A 182 -11.45 15.08 -17.46
CA PHE A 182 -10.27 14.36 -17.97
C PHE A 182 -10.43 12.86 -17.73
N ALA A 183 -9.92 12.03 -18.64
CA ALA A 183 -9.80 10.59 -18.49
C ALA A 183 -8.47 10.11 -19.08
N THR A 184 -7.93 8.99 -18.59
CA THR A 184 -6.73 8.36 -19.15
C THR A 184 -7.00 7.52 -20.40
N ASP A 185 -8.28 7.29 -20.71
CA ASP A 185 -8.74 6.43 -21.80
C ASP A 185 -8.16 5.00 -21.71
N THR A 186 -8.06 4.50 -20.48
CA THR A 186 -7.51 3.16 -20.17
C THR A 186 -8.57 2.17 -19.69
N ALA A 187 -9.84 2.47 -19.92
CA ALA A 187 -10.95 1.58 -19.57
C ALA A 187 -10.83 0.25 -20.32
N ASP A 188 -10.87 -0.85 -19.57
CA ASP A 188 -10.99 -2.22 -20.05
C ASP A 188 -12.42 -2.71 -19.80
N THR A 189 -13.21 -2.75 -20.86
CA THR A 189 -14.63 -3.16 -20.81
C THR A 189 -14.82 -4.64 -20.47
N SER A 190 -13.74 -5.42 -20.33
CA SER A 190 -13.82 -6.80 -19.83
C SER A 190 -13.81 -6.91 -18.30
N LEU A 191 -13.62 -5.78 -17.60
CA LEU A 191 -13.60 -5.69 -16.14
C LEU A 191 -14.92 -5.21 -15.51
N GLU A 192 -15.96 -4.97 -16.31
CA GLU A 192 -17.34 -4.67 -15.84
C GLU A 192 -18.18 -5.92 -15.56
#